data_AF-A0A947BH80-F1
#
_entry.id   AF-A0A947BH80-F1
#
_cell.length_a   1.000
_cell.length_b   1.000
_cell.length_c   1.000
_cell.angle_alpha   90.00
_cell.angle_beta   90.00
_cell.angle_gamma   90.00
#
_symmetry.space_group_name_H-M   'P 1'
#
loop_
_entity.id
_entity.type
_entity.pdbx_description
1 polymer ?
#
loop_
_entity_poly.entity_id
_entity_poly.type
_entity_poly.pdbx_seq_one_letter_code
_entity_poly.pdbx_strand_id
1 'polypeptide(L)'
;PKLYAWMRPVLDLMQTLPTFVYLIPAIVFFGIGMVPGLIATVIFVLPAPIRLTHLGVSSTPKPLLEAAQAFGATRQQTLWKVELPYAFPQIMAGLNQTIMLSLSMVVIAALVGADGLGVPVVRALNQVNTSLGFESGFIIVVVAIVLDRMLRVEQR
;
A
#
# COMPACT_ATOMS: atom_id res chain seq x y z
N PRO A 1 -4.47 20.68 1.79
CA PRO A 1 -3.37 21.29 1.02
C PRO A 1 -3.61 21.27 -0.51
N LYS A 2 -3.26 22.35 -1.23
CA LYS A 2 -3.42 22.44 -2.70
C LYS A 2 -2.73 21.30 -3.44
N LEU A 3 -1.52 20.91 -2.99
CA LEU A 3 -0.78 19.78 -3.55
C LEU A 3 -1.59 18.47 -3.56
N TYR A 4 -2.24 18.13 -2.45
CA TYR A 4 -3.06 16.91 -2.39
C TYR A 4 -4.24 16.96 -3.36
N ALA A 5 -4.89 18.12 -3.52
CA ALA A 5 -5.97 18.26 -4.48
C ALA A 5 -5.53 18.00 -5.93
N TRP A 6 -4.30 18.40 -6.29
CA TRP A 6 -3.69 18.09 -7.59
C TRP A 6 -3.27 16.63 -7.73
N MET A 7 -2.84 15.99 -6.64
CA MET A 7 -2.45 14.58 -6.65
C MET A 7 -3.65 13.61 -6.69
N ARG A 8 -4.80 13.99 -6.13
CA ARG A 8 -6.01 13.15 -6.07
C ARG A 8 -6.34 12.43 -7.39
N PRO A 9 -6.47 13.10 -8.55
CA PRO A 9 -6.80 12.41 -9.80
C PRO A 9 -5.74 11.38 -10.21
N VAL A 10 -4.46 11.63 -9.95
CA VAL A 10 -3.38 10.66 -10.21
C VAL A 10 -3.51 9.46 -9.28
N LEU A 11 -3.76 9.70 -7.99
CA LEU A 11 -3.98 8.63 -7.01
C LEU A 11 -5.25 7.82 -7.31
N ASP A 12 -6.29 8.45 -7.84
CA ASP A 12 -7.51 7.78 -8.30
C ASP A 12 -7.20 6.92 -9.53
N LEU A 13 -6.46 7.46 -10.51
CA LEU A 13 -6.02 6.71 -11.69
C LEU A 13 -5.21 5.47 -11.28
N MET A 14 -4.23 5.63 -10.39
CA MET A 14 -3.35 4.57 -9.86
C MET A 14 -4.12 3.38 -9.24
N GLN A 15 -5.30 3.63 -8.66
CA GLN A 15 -6.14 2.62 -8.01
C GLN A 15 -7.24 2.06 -8.91
N THR A 16 -7.68 2.81 -9.91
CA THR A 16 -8.86 2.47 -10.73
C THR A 16 -8.50 1.79 -12.04
N LEU A 17 -7.31 2.02 -12.60
CA LEU A 17 -6.90 1.27 -13.77
C LEU A 17 -6.63 -0.19 -13.41
N PRO A 18 -7.06 -1.14 -14.25
CA PRO A 18 -6.68 -2.53 -14.09
C PRO A 18 -5.17 -2.69 -14.12
N THR A 19 -4.62 -3.55 -13.25
CA THR A 19 -3.17 -3.64 -13.06
C THR A 19 -2.41 -4.06 -14.32
N PHE A 20 -3.05 -4.82 -15.21
CA PHE A 20 -2.49 -5.18 -16.52
C PHE A 20 -2.17 -3.98 -17.41
N VAL A 21 -2.88 -2.85 -17.24
CA VAL A 21 -2.61 -1.61 -17.98
C VAL A 21 -1.22 -1.06 -17.64
N TYR A 22 -0.79 -1.16 -16.38
CA TYR A 22 0.55 -0.75 -15.96
C TYR A 22 1.64 -1.74 -16.36
N LEU A 23 1.29 -3.03 -16.42
CA LEU A 23 2.23 -4.09 -16.77
C LEU A 23 2.70 -4.01 -18.21
N ILE A 24 1.82 -3.68 -19.16
CA ILE A 24 2.17 -3.59 -20.59
C ILE A 24 3.39 -2.68 -20.84
N PRO A 25 3.37 -1.39 -20.47
CA PRO A 25 4.53 -0.53 -20.68
C PRO A 25 5.73 -1.01 -19.87
N ALA A 26 5.55 -1.47 -18.63
CA ALA A 26 6.65 -1.98 -17.82
C ALA A 26 7.37 -3.18 -18.48
N ILE A 27 6.63 -4.11 -19.09
CA ILE A 27 7.20 -5.24 -19.83
C ILE A 27 7.92 -4.75 -21.10
N VAL A 28 7.36 -3.77 -21.82
CA VAL A 28 8.00 -3.22 -23.03
C VAL A 28 9.35 -2.59 -22.70
N PHE A 29 9.47 -1.89 -21.57
CA PHE A 29 10.73 -1.23 -21.18
C PHE A 29 11.71 -2.16 -20.46
N PHE A 30 11.24 -3.12 -19.66
CA PHE A 30 12.08 -3.91 -18.76
C PHE A 30 12.12 -5.42 -19.05
N GLY A 31 11.36 -5.89 -20.05
CA GLY A 31 11.18 -7.32 -20.32
C GLY A 31 10.28 -8.02 -19.29
N ILE A 32 10.12 -9.33 -19.43
CA ILE A 32 9.37 -10.18 -18.49
C ILE A 32 10.26 -10.46 -17.27
N GLY A 33 9.68 -10.49 -16.07
CA GLY A 33 10.40 -10.84 -14.84
C GLY A 33 9.88 -10.12 -13.59
N MET A 34 10.75 -10.06 -12.58
CA MET A 34 10.46 -9.40 -11.29
C MET A 34 10.17 -7.91 -11.40
N VAL A 35 10.87 -7.20 -12.30
CA VAL A 35 10.85 -5.73 -12.37
C VAL A 35 9.47 -5.16 -12.74
N PRO A 36 8.80 -5.62 -13.83
CA PRO A 36 7.43 -5.16 -14.12
C PRO A 36 6.44 -5.45 -13.00
N GLY A 37 6.53 -6.63 -12.38
CA GLY A 37 5.68 -7.01 -11.25
C GLY A 37 5.82 -6.07 -10.07
N LEU A 38 7.07 -5.69 -9.72
CA LEU A 38 7.35 -4.74 -8.65
C LEU A 38 6.82 -3.34 -8.98
N ILE A 39 7.06 -2.84 -10.20
CA ILE A 39 6.58 -1.52 -10.63
C ILE A 39 5.05 -1.45 -10.54
N ALA A 40 4.37 -2.45 -11.08
CA ALA A 40 2.90 -2.50 -11.04
C ALA A 40 2.38 -2.58 -9.60
N THR A 41 3.06 -3.32 -8.72
CA THR A 41 2.72 -3.40 -7.30
C THR A 41 2.84 -2.05 -6.61
N VAL A 42 3.95 -1.35 -6.80
CA VAL A 42 4.18 -0.03 -6.20
C VAL A 42 3.11 0.96 -6.66
N ILE A 43 2.83 1.01 -7.97
CA ILE A 43 1.81 1.91 -8.52
C ILE A 43 0.43 1.61 -7.90
N PHE A 44 0.04 0.35 -7.83
CA PHE A 44 -1.26 -0.07 -7.32
C PHE A 44 -1.44 0.26 -5.83
N VAL A 45 -0.37 0.10 -5.05
CA VAL A 45 -0.43 0.18 -3.59
C VAL A 45 -0.27 1.60 -3.04
N LEU A 46 0.55 2.43 -3.69
CA LEU A 46 0.89 3.80 -3.23
C LEU A 46 -0.28 4.69 -2.81
N PRO A 47 -1.47 4.64 -3.44
CA PRO A 47 -2.55 5.55 -3.07
C PRO A 47 -3.07 5.34 -1.64
N ALA A 48 -3.08 4.09 -1.13
CA ALA A 48 -3.59 3.79 0.21
C ALA A 48 -2.82 4.51 1.35
N PRO A 49 -1.49 4.36 1.49
CA PRO A 49 -0.74 5.02 2.54
C PRO A 49 -0.76 6.55 2.40
N ILE A 50 -0.78 7.08 1.17
CA ILE A 50 -0.85 8.53 0.93
C ILE A 50 -2.18 9.10 1.44
N ARG A 51 -3.31 8.47 1.09
CA ARG A 51 -4.64 8.91 1.53
C ARG A 51 -4.79 8.84 3.04
N LEU A 52 -4.34 7.74 3.66
CA LEU A 52 -4.46 7.54 5.09
C LEU A 52 -3.54 8.48 5.88
N THR A 53 -2.33 8.73 5.40
CA THR A 53 -1.44 9.75 5.99
C THR A 53 -2.05 11.15 5.88
N HIS A 54 -2.56 11.53 4.71
CA HIS A 54 -3.24 12.81 4.53
C HIS A 54 -4.46 12.93 5.47
N LEU A 55 -5.29 11.89 5.54
CA LEU A 55 -6.46 11.87 6.42
C LEU A 55 -6.03 12.07 7.88
N GLY A 56 -5.05 11.31 8.37
CA GLY A 56 -4.54 11.42 9.74
C GLY A 56 -4.08 12.85 10.06
N VAL A 57 -3.20 13.41 9.22
CA VAL A 57 -2.68 14.78 9.42
C VAL A 57 -3.81 15.82 9.35
N SER A 58 -4.69 15.74 8.35
CA SER A 58 -5.79 16.69 8.18
C SER A 58 -6.90 16.58 9.23
N SER A 59 -6.97 15.44 9.93
CA SER A 59 -7.93 15.19 11.01
C SER A 59 -7.45 15.70 12.38
N THR A 60 -6.25 16.30 12.47
CA THR A 60 -5.72 16.86 13.71
C THR A 60 -6.70 17.90 14.29
N PRO A 61 -7.16 17.73 15.54
CA PRO A 61 -8.10 18.63 16.19
C PRO A 61 -7.61 20.08 16.20
N LYS A 62 -8.49 21.02 15.86
CA LYS A 62 -8.18 22.46 15.91
C LYS A 62 -7.60 22.92 17.26
N PRO A 63 -8.11 22.46 18.43
CA PRO A 63 -7.54 22.87 19.72
C PRO A 63 -6.05 22.52 19.89
N LEU A 64 -5.59 21.39 19.34
CA LEU A 64 -4.17 21.02 19.38
C LEU A 64 -3.32 21.95 18.51
N LEU A 65 -3.85 22.36 17.35
CA LEU A 65 -3.18 23.29 16.45
C LEU A 65 -3.13 24.71 17.04
N GLU A 66 -4.21 25.16 17.66
CA GLU A 66 -4.30 26.46 18.36
C GLU A 66 -3.36 26.49 19.57
N ALA A 67 -3.30 25.41 20.35
CA ALA A 67 -2.33 25.28 21.44
C ALA A 67 -0.89 25.38 20.93
N ALA A 68 -0.54 24.62 19.88
CA ALA A 68 0.79 24.68 19.28
C ALA A 68 1.16 26.11 18.84
N GLN A 69 0.22 26.83 18.22
CA GLN A 69 0.41 28.22 17.81
C GLN A 69 0.53 29.19 19.00
N ALA A 70 -0.25 29.00 20.06
CA ALA A 70 -0.19 29.81 21.28
C ALA A 70 1.17 29.67 22.00
N PHE A 71 1.80 28.49 21.92
CA PHE A 71 3.16 28.26 22.40
C PHE A 71 4.26 28.70 21.40
N GLY A 72 3.91 29.35 20.29
CA GLY A 72 4.87 29.88 19.32
C GLY A 72 5.48 28.84 18.38
N ALA A 73 4.85 27.66 18.21
CA ALA A 73 5.38 26.63 17.33
C ALA A 73 5.37 27.08 15.85
N THR A 74 6.49 26.88 15.16
CA THR A 74 6.57 27.07 13.70
C THR A 74 5.81 25.97 12.97
N ARG A 75 5.44 26.19 11.70
CA ARG A 75 4.74 25.17 10.89
C ARG A 75 5.43 23.81 10.85
N GLN A 76 6.77 23.80 10.79
CA GLN A 76 7.53 22.54 10.83
C GLN A 76 7.45 21.89 12.21
N GLN A 77 7.50 22.67 13.29
CA GLN A 77 7.34 22.13 14.65
C GLN A 77 5.93 21.59 14.87
N THR A 78 4.89 22.28 14.39
CA THR A 78 3.51 21.77 14.44
C THR A 78 3.37 20.45 13.68
N LEU A 79 3.93 20.37 12.47
CA LEU A 79 3.89 19.13 11.68
C LEU A 79 4.60 17.96 12.40
N TRP A 80 5.86 18.16 12.80
CA TRP A 80 6.67 17.09 13.36
C TRP A 80 6.32 16.70 14.81
N LYS A 81 5.83 17.64 15.62
CA LYS A 81 5.59 17.42 17.06
C LYS A 81 4.12 17.26 17.42
N VAL A 82 3.19 17.64 16.55
CA VAL A 82 1.75 17.60 16.85
C VAL A 82 1.01 16.76 15.81
N GLU A 83 1.06 17.15 14.53
CA GLU A 83 0.27 16.51 13.48
C GLU A 83 0.75 15.08 13.19
N LEU A 84 2.05 14.85 13.00
CA LEU A 84 2.59 13.51 12.70
C LEU A 84 2.40 12.51 13.86
N PRO A 85 2.69 12.87 15.12
CA PRO A 85 2.39 11.99 16.26
C PRO A 85 0.89 11.67 16.38
N TYR A 86 0.02 12.67 16.18
CA TYR A 86 -1.43 12.46 16.19
C TYR A 86 -1.89 11.55 15.03
N ALA A 87 -1.34 11.74 13.83
CA ALA A 87 -1.66 10.97 12.64
C ALA A 87 -1.04 9.56 12.62
N PHE A 88 -0.12 9.25 13.55
CA PHE A 88 0.66 8.02 13.54
C PHE A 88 -0.19 6.74 13.44
N PRO A 89 -1.30 6.58 14.20
CA PRO A 89 -2.15 5.39 14.06
C PRO A 89 -2.74 5.24 12.65
N GLN A 90 -3.09 6.34 12.01
CA GLN A 90 -3.63 6.34 10.64
C GLN A 90 -2.55 6.03 9.60
N ILE A 91 -1.32 6.50 9.82
CA ILE A 91 -0.15 6.17 8.98
C ILE A 91 0.13 4.66 9.08
N MET A 92 0.06 4.08 10.29
CA MET A 92 0.23 2.65 10.52
C MET A 92 -0.88 1.82 9.86
N ALA A 93 -2.13 2.29 9.91
CA ALA A 93 -3.21 1.68 9.14
C ALA A 93 -2.92 1.71 7.62
N GLY A 94 -2.33 2.79 7.12
CA GLY A 94 -1.90 2.89 5.72
C GLY A 94 -0.76 1.95 5.35
N LEU A 95 0.21 1.77 6.24
CA LEU A 95 1.27 0.78 6.07
C LEU A 95 0.71 -0.64 6.05
N ASN A 96 -0.22 -0.96 6.95
CA ASN A 96 -0.85 -2.27 6.95
C ASN A 96 -1.61 -2.54 5.64
N GLN A 97 -2.38 -1.56 5.16
CA GLN A 97 -3.06 -1.66 3.87
C GLN A 97 -2.08 -1.82 2.70
N THR A 98 -0.92 -1.17 2.79
CA THR A 98 0.16 -1.29 1.80
C THR A 98 0.61 -2.74 1.67
N ILE A 99 0.80 -3.41 2.80
CA ILE A 99 1.28 -4.79 2.84
C ILE A 99 0.21 -5.75 2.37
N MET A 100 -1.03 -5.59 2.85
CA MET A 100 -2.14 -6.44 2.41
C MET A 100 -2.36 -6.38 0.90
N LEU A 101 -2.36 -5.16 0.32
CA LEU A 101 -2.49 -4.99 -1.12
C LEU A 101 -1.25 -5.51 -1.87
N SER A 102 -0.04 -5.33 -1.34
CA SER A 102 1.18 -5.86 -1.96
C SER A 102 1.16 -7.39 -2.02
N LEU A 103 0.69 -8.07 -0.97
CA LEU A 103 0.56 -9.53 -0.94
C LEU A 103 -0.49 -10.03 -1.94
N SER A 104 -1.60 -9.30 -2.10
CA SER A 104 -2.60 -9.62 -3.14
C SER A 104 -2.01 -9.55 -4.56
N MET A 105 -1.01 -8.69 -4.74
CA MET A 105 -0.37 -8.45 -6.02
C MET A 105 0.71 -9.50 -6.38
N VAL A 106 1.14 -10.32 -5.42
CA VAL A 106 2.17 -11.35 -5.63
C VAL A 106 1.77 -12.36 -6.71
N VAL A 107 0.48 -12.71 -6.80
CA VAL A 107 -0.03 -13.62 -7.85
C VAL A 107 0.03 -12.96 -9.23
N ILE A 108 -0.32 -11.67 -9.32
CA ILE A 108 -0.30 -10.94 -10.59
C ILE A 108 1.16 -10.71 -11.04
N ALA A 109 2.07 -10.39 -10.12
CA ALA A 109 3.49 -10.31 -10.43
C ALA A 109 4.02 -11.64 -10.99
N ALA A 110 3.61 -12.77 -10.40
CA ALA A 110 4.02 -14.10 -10.86
C ALA A 110 3.51 -14.45 -12.27
N LEU A 111 2.37 -13.92 -12.71
CA LEU A 111 1.89 -14.07 -14.10
C LEU A 111 2.85 -13.46 -15.12
N VAL A 112 3.67 -12.50 -14.71
CA VAL A 112 4.64 -11.79 -15.56
C VAL A 112 6.07 -12.29 -15.28
N GLY A 113 6.22 -13.47 -14.69
CA GLY A 113 7.52 -14.11 -14.47
C GLY A 113 8.27 -13.60 -13.24
N ALA A 114 7.58 -12.97 -12.28
CA ALA A 114 8.16 -12.74 -10.95
C ALA A 114 8.22 -14.08 -10.18
N ASP A 115 9.38 -14.36 -9.58
CA ASP A 115 9.55 -15.49 -8.67
C ASP A 115 8.86 -15.23 -7.31
N GLY A 116 8.63 -16.31 -6.55
CA GLY A 116 8.13 -16.25 -5.18
C GLY A 116 6.80 -16.97 -4.96
N LEU A 117 6.07 -16.54 -3.92
CA LEU A 117 4.87 -17.23 -3.42
C LEU A 117 3.69 -17.27 -4.41
N GLY A 118 3.71 -16.41 -5.43
CA GLY A 118 2.67 -16.37 -6.46
C GLY A 118 2.82 -17.46 -7.52
N VAL A 119 4.03 -17.99 -7.72
CA VAL A 119 4.32 -18.97 -8.78
C VAL A 119 3.51 -20.26 -8.61
N PRO A 120 3.42 -20.87 -7.41
CA PRO A 120 2.58 -22.05 -7.20
C PRO A 120 1.10 -21.79 -7.45
N VAL A 121 0.59 -20.60 -7.11
CA VAL A 121 -0.81 -20.20 -7.38
C VAL A 121 -1.05 -20.12 -8.89
N VAL A 122 -0.17 -19.47 -9.64
CA VAL A 122 -0.26 -19.38 -11.11
C VAL A 122 -0.18 -20.77 -11.74
N ARG A 123 0.73 -21.63 -11.27
CA ARG A 123 0.84 -23.02 -11.75
C ARG A 123 -0.43 -23.82 -11.49
N ALA A 124 -1.02 -23.68 -10.30
CA ALA A 124 -2.28 -24.31 -9.95
C ALA A 124 -3.43 -23.87 -10.87
N LEU A 125 -3.52 -22.57 -11.18
CA LEU A 125 -4.51 -22.03 -12.12
C LEU A 125 -4.32 -22.61 -13.53
N ASN A 126 -3.08 -22.64 -14.03
CA ASN A 126 -2.76 -23.16 -15.37
C ASN A 126 -3.04 -24.67 -15.50
N GLN A 127 -2.89 -25.42 -14.42
CA GLN A 127 -3.12 -26.88 -14.38
C GLN A 127 -4.53 -27.25 -13.90
N VAL A 128 -5.37 -26.26 -13.55
CA VAL A 128 -6.68 -26.47 -12.91
C VAL A 128 -6.56 -27.38 -11.67
N ASN A 129 -5.46 -27.24 -10.93
CA ASN A 129 -5.17 -28.03 -9.73
C ASN A 129 -5.68 -27.29 -8.48
N THR A 130 -6.91 -27.60 -8.08
CA THR A 130 -7.54 -26.97 -6.91
C THR A 130 -6.79 -27.23 -5.61
N SER A 131 -6.21 -28.43 -5.44
CA SER A 131 -5.45 -28.78 -4.23
C SER A 131 -4.23 -27.88 -4.06
N LEU A 132 -3.41 -27.77 -5.10
CA LEU A 132 -2.23 -26.91 -5.08
C LEU A 132 -2.61 -25.43 -4.93
N GLY A 133 -3.69 -25.01 -5.58
CA GLY A 133 -4.19 -23.64 -5.51
C GLY A 133 -4.62 -23.26 -4.09
N PHE A 134 -5.33 -24.16 -3.40
CA PHE A 134 -5.73 -23.95 -2.02
C PHE A 134 -4.54 -23.91 -1.05
N GLU A 135 -3.61 -24.87 -1.15
CA GLU A 135 -2.40 -24.91 -0.31
C GLU A 135 -1.56 -23.64 -0.48
N SER A 136 -1.33 -23.24 -1.73
CA SER A 136 -0.52 -22.05 -2.05
C SER A 136 -1.20 -20.76 -1.58
N GLY A 137 -2.51 -20.64 -1.79
CA GLY A 137 -3.30 -19.51 -1.28
C GLY A 137 -3.29 -19.43 0.25
N PHE A 138 -3.40 -20.58 0.92
CA PHE A 138 -3.36 -20.66 2.37
C PHE A 138 -2.02 -20.16 2.93
N ILE A 139 -0.89 -20.51 2.31
CA ILE A 139 0.44 -20.02 2.71
C ILE A 139 0.50 -18.49 2.61
N ILE A 140 0.02 -17.90 1.52
CA ILE A 140 0.00 -16.44 1.34
C ILE A 140 -0.85 -15.78 2.44
N VAL A 141 -2.02 -16.36 2.75
CA VAL A 141 -2.91 -15.85 3.82
C VAL A 141 -2.23 -15.92 5.19
N VAL A 142 -1.55 -17.02 5.51
CA VAL A 142 -0.80 -17.15 6.77
C VAL A 142 0.28 -16.07 6.87
N VAL A 143 1.04 -15.84 5.80
CA VAL A 143 2.05 -14.76 5.75
C VAL A 143 1.38 -13.39 5.95
N ALA A 144 0.25 -13.13 5.31
CA ALA A 144 -0.51 -11.90 5.48
C ALA A 144 -0.94 -11.69 6.94
N ILE A 145 -1.50 -12.71 7.59
CA ILE A 145 -1.94 -12.64 8.99
C ILE A 145 -0.76 -12.41 9.94
N VAL A 146 0.38 -13.08 9.70
CA VAL A 146 1.59 -12.88 10.50
C VAL A 146 2.09 -11.44 10.38
N LEU A 147 2.16 -10.91 9.15
CA LEU A 147 2.60 -9.53 8.91
C LEU A 147 1.62 -8.50 9.50
N ASP A 148 0.31 -8.71 9.35
CA ASP A 148 -0.73 -7.88 9.97
C ASP A 148 -0.56 -7.83 11.49
N ARG A 149 -0.39 -9.00 12.14
CA ARG A 149 -0.20 -9.08 13.60
C ARG A 149 1.07 -8.41 14.07
N MET A 150 2.18 -8.55 13.35
CA MET A 150 3.47 -7.95 13.73
C MET A 150 3.45 -6.42 13.64
N LEU A 151 2.66 -5.87 12.72
CA LEU A 151 2.60 -4.43 12.44
C LEU A 151 1.40 -3.74 13.07
N ARG A 152 0.55 -4.50 13.74
CA ARG A 152 -0.60 -3.97 14.45
C ARG A 152 -0.13 -3.09 15.60
N VAL A 153 -0.28 -1.77 15.42
CA VAL A 153 -0.14 -0.83 16.51
C VAL A 153 -1.43 -0.83 17.31
N GLU A 154 -1.40 -1.43 18.50
CA GLU A 154 -2.51 -1.37 19.45
C GLU A 154 -2.79 0.11 19.80
N GLN A 155 -3.95 0.60 19.38
CA GLN A 155 -4.46 1.89 19.83
C GLN A 155 -4.86 1.73 21.30
N ARG A 156 -3.97 2.11 22.21
CA ARG A 156 -4.27 2.30 23.62
C ARG A 156 -4.73 3.72 23.88
#